data_AF-A0A495VWX9-F1
#
_entry.id   AF-A0A495VWX9-F1
#
_cell.length_a   1.000
_cell.length_b   1.000
_cell.length_c   1.000
_cell.angle_alpha   90.00
_cell.angle_beta   90.00
_cell.angle_gamma   90.00
#
_symmetry.space_group_name_H-M   'P 1'
#
loop_
_entity.id
_entity.type
_entity.pdbx_description
1 polymer ?
#
loop_
_entity_poly.entity_id
_entity_poly.type
_entity_poly.pdbx_seq_one_letter_code
_entity_poly.pdbx_strand_id
1 'polypeptide(L)'
;MILEALALAACSTIQVEAGGHEPSTVYLVDLSTGAARPLGTLDVRLNAIGYSAPQGRAYGIDAEGRVAALDREGRQVDVPSRPSPVLRHATAGAVVDERLVVRVGHALLSVDVDPDSDRYLQVVHETWLRSPLALTVDDFDVNPADGLLYGVATSPFGHARVVTLDPVDGHVREVPAAGRLPGGSAYGAVVFGRDGALYATSNRDEGRSRLHRVALDGSGAVAEIVARPAVQTLDAGGCLTVPDPPTTTTTPTPTPTPTPTPTPTPTPTPTPTPTPTPTPTPTPTPTPTPTPTPPTTRTETTLPPTTTTAPPTLVPPTTRTSPPGVPLVPVVPPGPPLLPPEPPLPVPDGATPPEEPPAEESPAEEPPAEESPAETPPATEKTRLRLPEPRAEQVTDLQLNVRDQRRWGLVAIILILAAGALARQAARRR
;
A
#
# COMPACT_ATOMS: atom_id res chain seq x y z
N MET A 1 12.06 -22.05 21.28
CA MET A 1 10.85 -21.36 20.78
C MET A 1 11.12 -19.98 20.16
N ILE A 2 11.50 -18.92 20.89
CA ILE A 2 11.74 -17.58 20.25
C ILE A 2 12.90 -17.60 19.24
N LEU A 3 14.01 -18.29 19.54
CA LEU A 3 15.14 -18.42 18.60
C LEU A 3 14.79 -19.24 17.33
N GLU A 4 13.93 -20.25 17.44
CA GLU A 4 13.54 -21.08 16.29
C GLU A 4 12.57 -20.35 15.36
N ALA A 5 11.67 -19.52 15.91
CA ALA A 5 10.80 -18.65 15.11
C ALA A 5 11.60 -17.58 14.34
N LEU A 6 12.68 -17.05 14.93
CA LEU A 6 13.56 -16.09 14.26
C LEU A 6 14.40 -16.72 13.15
N ALA A 7 14.76 -18.01 13.25
CA ALA A 7 15.44 -18.73 12.18
C ALA A 7 14.54 -19.04 10.97
N LEU A 8 13.22 -19.22 11.19
CA LEU A 8 12.20 -19.38 10.14
C LEU A 8 11.82 -18.06 9.47
N ALA A 9 12.13 -16.93 10.11
CA ALA A 9 11.95 -15.59 9.57
C ALA A 9 13.04 -15.15 8.57
N ALA A 10 13.87 -16.08 8.08
CA ALA A 10 14.96 -15.83 7.13
C ALA A 10 14.44 -15.23 5.82
N CYS A 11 14.24 -13.93 5.85
CA CYS A 11 13.70 -13.13 4.79
C CYS A 11 14.36 -11.75 4.84
N SER A 12 14.74 -11.26 3.68
CA SER A 12 15.13 -9.87 3.53
C SER A 12 14.07 -9.12 2.75
N THR A 13 13.94 -7.82 2.98
CA THR A 13 13.08 -6.93 2.20
C THR A 13 13.90 -5.79 1.60
N ILE A 14 13.46 -5.27 0.46
CA ILE A 14 13.97 -4.00 -0.09
C ILE A 14 13.19 -2.91 0.63
N GLN A 15 13.92 -2.12 1.41
CA GLN A 15 13.39 -0.94 2.09
C GLN A 15 13.97 0.31 1.45
N VAL A 16 13.13 1.30 1.22
CA VAL A 16 13.57 2.66 0.90
C VAL A 16 13.40 3.57 2.09
N GLU A 17 14.32 4.52 2.26
CA GLU A 17 14.26 5.53 3.30
C GLU A 17 14.52 6.91 2.68
N ALA A 18 13.82 7.94 3.11
CA ALA A 18 14.03 9.31 2.64
C ALA A 18 13.91 10.36 3.75
N GLY A 19 14.69 11.43 3.60
CA GLY A 19 14.72 12.60 4.47
C GLY A 19 13.65 13.65 4.11
N GLY A 20 12.40 13.24 3.89
CA GLY A 20 11.30 14.14 3.54
C GLY A 20 11.02 14.21 2.05
N HIS A 21 11.55 15.23 1.35
CA HIS A 21 11.41 15.37 -0.11
C HIS A 21 12.65 14.91 -0.89
N GLU A 22 13.69 14.48 -0.18
CA GLU A 22 14.93 13.99 -0.78
C GLU A 22 14.71 12.65 -1.51
N PRO A 23 15.61 12.30 -2.45
CA PRO A 23 15.60 10.98 -3.08
C PRO A 23 15.77 9.85 -2.06
N SER A 24 15.25 8.68 -2.43
CA SER A 24 15.29 7.52 -1.55
C SER A 24 16.66 6.85 -1.52
N THR A 25 17.11 6.45 -0.34
CA THR A 25 18.20 5.48 -0.16
C THR A 25 17.62 4.08 -0.03
N VAL A 26 18.19 3.11 -0.73
CA VAL A 26 17.73 1.72 -0.76
C VAL A 26 18.57 0.87 0.17
N TYR A 27 17.91 0.02 0.95
CA TYR A 27 18.51 -0.92 1.89
C TYR A 27 17.99 -2.33 1.63
N LEU A 28 18.85 -3.32 1.84
CA LEU A 28 18.43 -4.68 2.11
C LEU A 28 18.31 -4.83 3.63
N VAL A 29 17.11 -5.14 4.12
CA VAL A 29 16.85 -5.32 5.54
C VAL A 29 16.55 -6.79 5.82
N ASP A 30 17.35 -7.42 6.68
CA ASP A 30 17.05 -8.74 7.22
C ASP A 30 15.96 -8.61 8.30
N LEU A 31 14.82 -9.26 8.11
CA LEU A 31 13.67 -9.09 9.01
C LEU A 31 13.89 -9.74 10.38
N SER A 32 14.69 -10.81 10.46
CA SER A 32 14.92 -11.54 11.72
C SER A 32 15.82 -10.78 12.69
N THR A 33 16.79 -10.04 12.15
CA THR A 33 17.79 -9.29 12.94
C THR A 33 17.57 -7.79 12.89
N GLY A 34 16.84 -7.30 11.89
CA GLY A 34 16.71 -5.88 11.56
C GLY A 34 17.99 -5.26 11.01
N ALA A 35 18.99 -6.07 10.65
CA ALA A 35 20.23 -5.59 10.05
C ALA A 35 19.93 -4.97 8.67
N ALA A 36 20.35 -3.72 8.47
CA ALA A 36 20.13 -2.96 7.25
C ALA A 36 21.45 -2.71 6.53
N ARG A 37 21.55 -3.18 5.28
CA ARG A 37 22.72 -2.98 4.42
C ARG A 37 22.35 -2.02 3.28
N PRO A 38 23.04 -0.88 3.12
CA PRO A 38 22.76 0.03 2.02
C PRO A 38 23.08 -0.63 0.67
N LEU A 39 22.20 -0.41 -0.31
CA LEU A 39 22.33 -0.90 -1.68
C LEU A 39 22.63 0.23 -2.66
N GLY A 40 22.18 1.45 -2.37
CA GLY A 40 22.42 2.62 -3.21
C GLY A 40 21.40 3.73 -2.93
N THR A 41 21.39 4.72 -3.81
CA THR A 41 20.42 5.83 -3.82
C THR A 41 19.69 5.86 -5.15
N LEU A 42 18.42 6.25 -5.12
CA LEU A 42 17.61 6.49 -6.30
C LEU A 42 17.69 7.96 -6.70
N ASP A 43 17.31 8.27 -7.94
CA ASP A 43 17.15 9.66 -8.40
C ASP A 43 15.79 10.25 -7.99
N VAL A 44 14.89 9.40 -7.49
CA VAL A 44 13.53 9.75 -7.11
C VAL A 44 13.26 9.38 -5.66
N ARG A 45 12.27 10.05 -5.06
CA ARG A 45 11.64 9.54 -3.84
C ARG A 45 10.62 8.49 -4.24
N LEU A 46 10.70 7.32 -3.60
CA LEU A 46 9.81 6.19 -3.85
C LEU A 46 8.96 5.89 -2.61
N ASN A 47 7.70 5.50 -2.83
CA ASN A 47 6.74 5.10 -1.81
C ASN A 47 5.78 4.03 -2.38
N ALA A 48 4.86 3.51 -1.56
CA ALA A 48 3.92 2.46 -1.90
C ALA A 48 4.60 1.26 -2.58
N ILE A 49 5.58 0.65 -1.91
CA ILE A 49 6.42 -0.39 -2.51
C ILE A 49 5.79 -1.76 -2.35
N GLY A 50 5.75 -2.54 -3.43
CA GLY A 50 5.42 -3.97 -3.39
C GLY A 50 6.40 -4.80 -4.20
N TYR A 51 6.53 -6.09 -3.86
CA TYR A 51 7.50 -6.98 -4.51
C TYR A 51 6.82 -8.08 -5.33
N SER A 52 7.13 -8.13 -6.63
CA SER A 52 6.81 -9.25 -7.51
C SER A 52 7.91 -10.31 -7.40
N ALA A 53 7.60 -11.42 -6.73
CA ALA A 53 8.50 -12.58 -6.67
C ALA A 53 8.73 -13.25 -8.04
N PRO A 54 7.70 -13.42 -8.92
CA PRO A 54 7.89 -13.99 -10.25
C PRO A 54 8.84 -13.16 -11.13
N GLN A 55 8.75 -11.83 -11.06
CA GLN A 55 9.64 -10.95 -11.82
C GLN A 55 10.96 -10.67 -11.11
N GLY A 56 11.05 -10.93 -9.81
CA GLY A 56 12.19 -10.54 -8.98
C GLY A 56 12.36 -9.03 -8.89
N ARG A 57 11.26 -8.28 -8.87
CA ARG A 57 11.27 -6.81 -8.93
C ARG A 57 10.41 -6.21 -7.84
N ALA A 58 10.93 -5.16 -7.21
CA ALA A 58 10.11 -4.26 -6.41
C ALA A 58 9.55 -3.15 -7.32
N TYR A 59 8.29 -2.79 -7.13
CA TYR A 59 7.65 -1.67 -7.78
C TYR A 59 7.19 -0.67 -6.73
N GLY A 60 7.29 0.62 -7.03
CA GLY A 60 6.77 1.68 -6.18
C GLY A 60 6.34 2.89 -7.00
N ILE A 61 5.81 3.88 -6.32
CA ILE A 61 5.29 5.12 -6.91
C ILE A 61 6.15 6.31 -6.49
N ASP A 62 6.58 7.11 -7.46
CA ASP A 62 7.32 8.34 -7.21
C ASP A 62 6.40 9.54 -6.87
N ALA A 63 7.01 10.68 -6.54
CA ALA A 63 6.30 11.91 -6.20
C ALA A 63 5.42 12.48 -7.34
N GLU A 64 5.74 12.16 -8.59
CA GLU A 64 4.97 12.57 -9.77
C GLU A 64 3.83 11.59 -10.11
N GLY A 65 3.77 10.45 -9.42
CA GLY A 65 2.84 9.37 -9.67
C GLY A 65 3.27 8.45 -10.81
N ARG A 66 4.58 8.35 -11.10
CA ARG A 66 5.15 7.34 -12.00
C ARG A 66 5.44 6.07 -11.21
N VAL A 67 5.28 4.92 -11.87
CA VAL A 67 5.80 3.65 -11.38
C VAL A 67 7.31 3.62 -11.61
N ALA A 68 8.08 3.30 -10.57
CA ALA A 68 9.48 2.93 -10.68
C ALA A 68 9.65 1.46 -10.29
N ALA A 69 10.65 0.80 -10.86
CA ALA A 69 10.98 -0.59 -10.55
C ALA A 69 12.41 -0.70 -10.05
N LEU A 70 12.66 -1.61 -9.12
CA LEU A 70 13.98 -1.97 -8.61
C LEU A 70 14.23 -3.47 -8.84
N ASP A 71 15.45 -3.85 -9.19
CA ASP A 71 15.89 -5.25 -9.20
C ASP A 71 16.13 -5.78 -7.77
N ARG A 72 16.44 -7.08 -7.64
CA ARG A 72 16.75 -7.72 -6.34
C ARG A 72 17.96 -7.11 -5.64
N GLU A 73 18.86 -6.50 -6.40
CA GLU A 73 20.06 -5.83 -5.90
C GLU A 73 19.79 -4.37 -5.49
N GLY A 74 18.53 -3.91 -5.60
CA GLY A 74 18.10 -2.58 -5.22
C GLY A 74 18.45 -1.49 -6.24
N ARG A 75 18.81 -1.86 -7.48
CA ARG A 75 19.10 -0.91 -8.56
C ARG A 75 17.82 -0.56 -9.29
N GLN A 76 17.70 0.71 -9.66
CA GLN A 76 16.58 1.17 -10.47
C GLN A 76 16.62 0.56 -11.86
N VAL A 77 15.49 0.01 -12.28
CA VAL A 77 15.27 -0.55 -13.61
C VAL A 77 14.42 0.42 -14.41
N ASP A 78 14.87 0.73 -15.63
CA ASP A 78 14.13 1.58 -16.54
C ASP A 78 12.82 0.89 -16.96
N VAL A 79 11.71 1.60 -16.73
CA VAL A 79 10.37 1.19 -17.15
C VAL A 79 9.68 2.36 -17.85
N PRO A 80 8.83 2.12 -18.88
CA PRO A 80 8.22 3.18 -19.69
C PRO A 80 7.04 3.88 -18.98
N SER A 81 7.18 4.16 -17.68
CA SER A 81 6.11 4.75 -16.88
C SER A 81 5.88 6.22 -17.22
N ARG A 82 4.60 6.61 -17.26
CA ARG A 82 4.16 8.01 -17.43
C ARG A 82 3.60 8.56 -16.12
N PRO A 83 3.74 9.86 -15.84
CA PRO A 83 3.15 10.46 -14.65
C PRO A 83 1.63 10.29 -14.62
N SER A 84 1.10 9.77 -13.52
CA SER A 84 -0.33 9.60 -13.30
C SER A 84 -0.80 10.45 -12.11
N PRO A 85 -1.64 11.48 -12.32
CA PRO A 85 -2.14 12.32 -11.22
C PRO A 85 -2.90 11.56 -10.13
N VAL A 86 -3.53 10.42 -10.47
CA VAL A 86 -4.30 9.61 -9.51
C VAL A 86 -3.42 8.75 -8.61
N LEU A 87 -2.17 8.47 -9.03
CA LEU A 87 -1.19 7.73 -8.22
C LEU A 87 -0.37 8.66 -7.32
N ARG A 88 -0.49 9.99 -7.49
CA ARG A 88 0.17 10.94 -6.59
C ARG A 88 -0.35 10.74 -5.17
N HIS A 89 0.55 10.80 -4.20
CA HIS A 89 0.26 10.54 -2.79
C HIS A 89 -0.11 9.07 -2.49
N ALA A 90 0.32 8.13 -3.33
CA ALA A 90 0.35 6.73 -2.94
C ALA A 90 1.17 6.57 -1.65
N THR A 91 0.57 5.93 -0.65
CA THR A 91 1.09 5.91 0.73
C THR A 91 1.52 4.54 1.21
N ALA A 92 0.91 3.49 0.67
CA ALA A 92 1.13 2.08 1.00
C ALA A 92 1.05 1.26 -0.28
N GLY A 93 1.77 0.15 -0.37
CA GLY A 93 1.78 -0.69 -1.56
C GLY A 93 2.06 -2.15 -1.29
N ALA A 94 1.53 -3.02 -2.12
CA ALA A 94 1.88 -4.44 -2.16
C ALA A 94 1.60 -4.98 -3.56
N VAL A 95 2.32 -6.03 -3.98
CA VAL A 95 2.02 -6.70 -5.25
C VAL A 95 1.17 -7.93 -5.02
N VAL A 96 0.02 -8.00 -5.68
CA VAL A 96 -0.92 -9.13 -5.66
C VAL A 96 -1.19 -9.54 -7.11
N ASP A 97 -0.85 -10.78 -7.49
CA ASP A 97 -1.09 -11.32 -8.85
C ASP A 97 -0.63 -10.37 -9.99
N GLU A 98 0.64 -9.95 -9.95
CA GLU A 98 1.24 -8.97 -10.89
C GLU A 98 0.49 -7.63 -10.99
N ARG A 99 -0.21 -7.25 -9.92
CA ARG A 99 -0.76 -5.90 -9.74
C ARG A 99 -0.13 -5.25 -8.53
N LEU A 100 0.50 -4.10 -8.72
CA LEU A 100 0.87 -3.23 -7.62
C LEU A 100 -0.40 -2.53 -7.11
N VAL A 101 -0.91 -3.00 -5.98
CA VAL A 101 -2.05 -2.41 -5.29
C VAL A 101 -1.52 -1.32 -4.37
N VAL A 102 -1.95 -0.07 -4.58
CA VAL A 102 -1.50 1.09 -3.81
C VAL A 102 -2.65 1.82 -3.13
N ARG A 103 -2.43 2.34 -1.92
CA ARG A 103 -3.40 3.20 -1.23
C ARG A 103 -3.24 4.65 -1.63
N VAL A 104 -4.31 5.25 -2.13
CA VAL A 104 -4.44 6.69 -2.34
C VAL A 104 -5.69 7.18 -1.62
N GLY A 105 -5.53 7.78 -0.45
CA GLY A 105 -6.65 8.21 0.38
C GLY A 105 -7.54 7.04 0.80
N HIS A 106 -8.78 7.03 0.30
CA HIS A 106 -9.78 5.98 0.55
C HIS A 106 -9.84 4.88 -0.53
N ALA A 107 -8.99 4.95 -1.56
CA ALA A 107 -8.99 3.99 -2.64
C ALA A 107 -7.76 3.08 -2.57
N LEU A 108 -7.95 1.82 -2.97
CA LEU A 108 -6.90 0.95 -3.44
C LEU A 108 -6.90 1.01 -4.96
N LEU A 109 -5.81 1.48 -5.56
CA LEU A 109 -5.61 1.50 -7.01
C LEU A 109 -4.70 0.33 -7.38
N SER A 110 -5.15 -0.54 -8.29
CA SER A 110 -4.30 -1.61 -8.83
C SER A 110 -3.64 -1.14 -10.11
N VAL A 111 -2.31 -1.11 -10.13
CA VAL A 111 -1.50 -0.85 -11.32
C VAL A 111 -1.03 -2.18 -11.87
N ASP A 112 -1.27 -2.43 -13.16
CA ASP A 112 -0.77 -3.64 -13.81
C ASP A 112 0.75 -3.56 -13.97
N VAL A 113 1.48 -4.54 -13.43
CA VAL A 113 2.94 -4.59 -13.53
C VAL A 113 3.43 -5.79 -14.36
N ASP A 114 2.53 -6.51 -15.03
CA ASP A 114 2.88 -7.56 -15.98
C ASP A 114 3.44 -6.93 -17.28
N PRO A 115 4.72 -7.14 -17.63
CA PRO A 115 5.32 -6.55 -18.84
C PRO A 115 4.72 -7.09 -20.14
N ASP A 116 4.04 -8.25 -20.11
CA ASP A 116 3.38 -8.84 -21.27
C ASP A 116 1.94 -8.32 -21.46
N SER A 117 1.44 -7.52 -20.51
CA SER A 117 0.11 -6.91 -20.57
C SER A 117 0.07 -5.71 -21.51
N ASP A 118 -1.02 -5.59 -22.28
CA ASP A 118 -1.34 -4.39 -23.06
C ASP A 118 -1.60 -3.14 -22.20
N ARG A 119 -1.80 -3.36 -20.89
CA ARG A 119 -2.05 -2.33 -19.89
C ARG A 119 -0.92 -2.20 -18.88
N TYR A 120 0.27 -2.70 -19.21
CA TYR A 120 1.47 -2.55 -18.39
C TYR A 120 1.67 -1.09 -17.93
N LEU A 121 1.84 -0.93 -16.61
CA LEU A 121 2.00 0.31 -15.85
C LEU A 121 0.77 1.25 -15.88
N GLN A 122 -0.42 0.75 -16.22
CA GLN A 122 -1.67 1.49 -16.15
C GLN A 122 -2.47 1.10 -14.91
N VAL A 123 -3.23 2.06 -14.38
CA VAL A 123 -4.24 1.76 -13.35
C VAL A 123 -5.36 0.97 -14.00
N VAL A 124 -5.58 -0.25 -13.52
CA VAL A 124 -6.53 -1.19 -14.09
C VAL A 124 -7.75 -1.42 -13.20
N HIS A 125 -7.65 -1.17 -11.89
CA HIS A 125 -8.76 -1.36 -10.96
C HIS A 125 -8.73 -0.33 -9.83
N GLU A 126 -9.90 0.01 -9.31
CA GLU A 126 -10.10 0.86 -8.15
C GLU A 126 -11.09 0.22 -7.18
N THR A 127 -10.69 0.11 -5.92
CA THR A 127 -11.52 -0.43 -4.85
C THR A 127 -11.68 0.60 -3.74
N TRP A 128 -12.92 0.95 -3.42
CA TRP A 128 -13.24 1.91 -2.36
C TRP A 128 -13.23 1.27 -0.97
N LEU A 129 -12.39 1.79 -0.08
CA LEU A 129 -12.26 1.31 1.30
C LEU A 129 -13.44 1.78 2.15
N ARG A 130 -14.19 0.83 2.71
CA ARG A 130 -15.51 1.05 3.34
C ARG A 130 -15.45 1.35 4.84
N SER A 131 -14.32 1.86 5.32
CA SER A 131 -14.10 2.11 6.74
C SER A 131 -13.30 3.40 6.93
N PRO A 132 -13.62 4.22 7.95
CA PRO A 132 -12.77 5.37 8.30
C PRO A 132 -11.37 4.93 8.77
N LEU A 133 -11.22 3.70 9.28
CA LEU A 133 -9.93 3.13 9.69
C LEU A 133 -8.93 3.04 8.52
N ALA A 134 -9.44 2.94 7.29
CA ALA A 134 -8.65 2.88 6.07
C ALA A 134 -7.68 4.06 5.90
N LEU A 135 -8.10 5.26 6.32
CA LEU A 135 -7.26 6.46 6.20
C LEU A 135 -6.05 6.44 7.11
N THR A 136 -6.12 5.64 8.17
CA THR A 136 -5.09 5.55 9.21
C THR A 136 -4.17 4.36 9.03
N VAL A 137 -4.46 3.47 8.06
CA VAL A 137 -3.52 2.45 7.65
C VAL A 137 -2.30 3.17 7.11
N ASP A 138 -1.12 2.96 7.66
CA ASP A 138 0.07 3.64 7.19
C ASP A 138 0.64 2.90 5.99
N ASP A 139 0.87 1.59 6.16
CA ASP A 139 1.36 0.67 5.14
C ASP A 139 0.76 -0.74 5.29
N PHE A 140 0.92 -1.61 4.27
CA PHE A 140 0.44 -2.99 4.26
C PHE A 140 1.28 -3.93 3.38
N ASP A 141 1.16 -5.24 3.63
CA ASP A 141 1.65 -6.28 2.71
C ASP A 141 0.56 -7.33 2.46
N VAL A 142 0.71 -8.13 1.41
CA VAL A 142 -0.23 -9.21 1.11
C VAL A 142 0.08 -10.46 1.93
N ASN A 143 -0.94 -11.03 2.55
CA ASN A 143 -0.84 -12.37 3.11
C ASN A 143 -1.01 -13.40 1.98
N PRO A 144 0.02 -14.18 1.61
CA PRO A 144 -0.09 -15.15 0.52
C PRO A 144 -1.05 -16.30 0.82
N ALA A 145 -1.45 -16.49 2.08
CA ALA A 145 -2.32 -17.59 2.49
C ALA A 145 -3.82 -17.32 2.21
N ASP A 146 -4.25 -16.06 2.21
CA ASP A 146 -5.65 -15.68 1.98
C ASP A 146 -5.84 -14.58 0.93
N GLY A 147 -4.76 -13.90 0.51
CA GLY A 147 -4.79 -12.84 -0.50
C GLY A 147 -5.30 -11.49 0.02
N LEU A 148 -5.55 -11.35 1.33
CA LEU A 148 -5.89 -10.08 1.95
C LEU A 148 -4.62 -9.25 2.18
N LEU A 149 -4.78 -7.93 2.17
CA LEU A 149 -3.72 -7.01 2.59
C LEU A 149 -3.77 -6.88 4.11
N TYR A 150 -2.65 -7.06 4.80
CA TYR A 150 -2.54 -6.79 6.23
C TYR A 150 -1.71 -5.53 6.42
N GLY A 151 -2.30 -4.55 7.08
CA GLY A 151 -1.67 -3.27 7.34
C GLY A 151 -1.69 -2.90 8.81
N VAL A 152 -1.00 -1.81 9.12
CA VAL A 152 -0.99 -1.21 10.46
C VAL A 152 -1.73 0.11 10.43
N ALA A 153 -2.83 0.18 11.20
CA ALA A 153 -3.62 1.39 11.38
C ALA A 153 -3.20 2.14 12.65
N THR A 154 -2.70 3.36 12.48
CA THR A 154 -2.20 4.20 13.57
C THR A 154 -3.24 5.17 14.07
N SER A 155 -3.45 5.19 15.38
CA SER A 155 -4.29 6.19 16.05
C SER A 155 -3.41 7.31 16.62
N PRO A 156 -3.82 8.60 16.51
CA PRO A 156 -3.14 9.70 17.20
C PRO A 156 -3.19 9.55 18.73
N PHE A 157 -4.14 8.77 19.25
CA PHE A 157 -4.25 8.46 20.67
C PHE A 157 -4.37 6.95 20.86
N GLY A 158 -3.41 6.37 21.57
CA GLY A 158 -3.37 4.94 21.89
C GLY A 158 -2.54 4.12 20.89
N HIS A 159 -2.71 2.81 20.95
CA HIS A 159 -1.89 1.85 20.21
C HIS A 159 -2.28 1.77 18.73
N ALA A 160 -1.29 1.44 17.88
CA ALA A 160 -1.54 1.02 16.51
C ALA A 160 -2.10 -0.42 16.48
N ARG A 161 -2.90 -0.72 15.46
CA ARG A 161 -3.66 -1.96 15.32
C ARG A 161 -3.37 -2.62 13.98
N VAL A 162 -3.28 -3.94 13.96
CA VAL A 162 -3.22 -4.69 12.70
C VAL A 162 -4.64 -4.80 12.12
N VAL A 163 -4.75 -4.54 10.82
CA VAL A 163 -6.02 -4.60 10.09
C VAL A 163 -5.85 -5.39 8.81
N THR A 164 -6.91 -6.04 8.35
CA THR A 164 -7.02 -6.54 6.98
C THR A 164 -7.74 -5.53 6.10
N LEU A 165 -7.32 -5.42 4.84
CA LEU A 165 -8.03 -4.73 3.77
C LEU A 165 -8.29 -5.76 2.67
N ASP A 166 -9.55 -5.88 2.24
CA ASP A 166 -9.92 -6.68 1.09
C ASP A 166 -9.71 -5.85 -0.19
N PRO A 167 -8.76 -6.23 -1.07
CA PRO A 167 -8.47 -5.45 -2.27
C PRO A 167 -9.54 -5.60 -3.36
N VAL A 168 -10.50 -6.52 -3.23
CA VAL A 168 -11.59 -6.74 -4.17
C VAL A 168 -12.82 -5.93 -3.79
N ASP A 169 -13.26 -5.97 -2.54
CA ASP A 169 -14.52 -5.34 -2.12
C ASP A 169 -14.35 -4.11 -1.21
N GLY A 170 -13.14 -3.89 -0.69
CA GLY A 170 -12.76 -2.74 0.11
C GLY A 170 -13.15 -2.82 1.59
N HIS A 171 -13.54 -3.99 2.09
CA HIS A 171 -13.76 -4.16 3.51
C HIS A 171 -12.47 -4.04 4.31
N VAL A 172 -12.51 -3.26 5.40
CA VAL A 172 -11.40 -3.12 6.35
C VAL A 172 -11.84 -3.63 7.71
N ARG A 173 -11.05 -4.53 8.31
CA ARG A 173 -11.37 -5.16 9.60
C ARG A 173 -10.13 -5.20 10.47
N GLU A 174 -10.29 -4.97 11.77
CA GLU A 174 -9.21 -5.23 12.73
C GLU A 174 -8.96 -6.73 12.83
N VAL A 175 -7.69 -7.14 12.88
CA VAL A 175 -7.31 -8.54 13.06
C VAL A 175 -7.46 -8.90 14.53
N PRO A 176 -8.43 -9.74 14.93
CA PRO A 176 -8.62 -10.10 16.32
C PRO A 176 -7.39 -10.84 16.86
N ALA A 177 -7.04 -10.59 18.12
CA ALA A 177 -5.90 -11.21 18.79
C ALA A 177 -4.52 -10.95 18.16
N ALA A 178 -4.41 -10.06 17.16
CA ALA A 178 -3.14 -9.43 16.87
C ALA A 178 -2.77 -8.51 18.04
N GLY A 179 -1.50 -8.55 18.44
CA GLY A 179 -1.03 -7.72 19.54
C GLY A 179 -1.03 -6.23 19.19
N ARG A 180 -0.87 -5.39 20.21
CA ARG A 180 -0.89 -3.93 20.07
C ARG A 180 0.51 -3.41 19.80
N LEU A 181 0.65 -2.61 18.76
CA LEU A 181 1.88 -1.93 18.41
C LEU A 181 1.94 -0.54 19.10
N PRO A 182 3.15 -0.01 19.39
CA PRO A 182 3.29 1.39 19.82
C PRO A 182 2.57 2.33 18.85
N GLY A 183 1.83 3.30 19.38
CA GLY A 183 1.17 4.33 18.56
C GLY A 183 1.95 5.64 18.53
N GLY A 184 1.36 6.68 17.94
CA GLY A 184 1.97 8.02 17.88
C GLY A 184 3.06 8.18 16.80
N SER A 185 3.40 7.12 16.08
CA SER A 185 4.27 7.15 14.91
C SER A 185 3.67 6.37 13.75
N ALA A 186 3.89 6.83 12.53
CA ALA A 186 3.49 6.11 11.34
C ALA A 186 4.34 4.84 11.16
N TYR A 187 3.70 3.75 10.73
CA TYR A 187 4.36 2.53 10.29
C TYR A 187 4.60 2.58 8.79
N GLY A 188 5.79 3.03 8.38
CA GLY A 188 6.11 3.22 6.97
C GLY A 188 6.38 1.94 6.21
N ALA A 189 6.72 0.84 6.88
CA ALA A 189 6.92 -0.46 6.25
C ALA A 189 6.16 -1.54 7.01
N VAL A 190 5.44 -2.36 6.26
CA VAL A 190 4.81 -3.59 6.72
C VAL A 190 5.19 -4.70 5.75
N VAL A 191 5.70 -5.82 6.26
CA VAL A 191 6.14 -6.96 5.44
C VAL A 191 5.74 -8.28 6.07
N PHE A 192 5.27 -9.24 5.27
CA PHE A 192 5.07 -10.61 5.74
C PHE A 192 6.37 -11.41 5.78
N GLY A 193 6.67 -11.97 6.95
CA GLY A 193 7.75 -12.94 7.12
C GLY A 193 7.34 -14.34 6.68
N ARG A 194 8.34 -15.19 6.42
CA ARG A 194 8.14 -16.62 6.08
C ARG A 194 7.55 -17.44 7.21
N ASP A 195 7.70 -16.97 8.44
CA ASP A 195 7.12 -17.54 9.65
C ASP A 195 5.63 -17.16 9.83
N GLY A 196 5.03 -16.44 8.87
CA GLY A 196 3.64 -16.01 8.91
C GLY A 196 3.37 -14.83 9.84
N ALA A 197 4.42 -14.22 10.40
CA ALA A 197 4.30 -13.02 11.21
C ALA A 197 4.36 -11.75 10.35
N LEU A 198 3.79 -10.67 10.88
CA LEU A 198 3.89 -9.34 10.29
C LEU A 198 5.10 -8.61 10.88
N TYR A 199 5.93 -8.05 10.02
CA TYR A 199 7.08 -7.24 10.38
C TYR A 199 6.76 -5.77 10.10
N ALA A 200 6.61 -4.98 11.15
CA ALA A 200 6.13 -3.60 11.06
C ALA A 200 7.20 -2.63 11.57
N THR A 201 7.61 -1.68 10.73
CA THR A 201 8.63 -0.69 11.07
C THR A 201 8.01 0.69 11.24
N SER A 202 8.10 1.24 12.45
CA SER A 202 7.72 2.63 12.71
C SER A 202 8.83 3.59 12.27
N ASN A 203 8.46 4.77 11.78
CA ASN A 203 9.43 5.74 11.25
C ASN A 203 10.17 6.45 12.39
N ARG A 204 9.41 6.85 13.41
CA ARG A 204 9.87 7.70 14.52
C ARG A 204 9.02 7.48 15.76
N ASP A 205 9.19 6.36 16.41
CA ASP A 205 8.63 6.09 17.73
C ASP A 205 9.67 6.48 18.79
N GLU A 206 9.32 7.46 19.62
CA GLU A 206 10.21 8.04 20.63
C GLU A 206 11.59 8.46 20.08
N GLY A 207 11.62 9.00 18.86
CA GLY A 207 12.86 9.44 18.21
C GLY A 207 13.70 8.34 17.56
N ARG A 208 13.18 7.11 17.46
CA ARG A 208 13.83 5.98 16.77
C ARG A 208 12.93 5.33 15.74
N SER A 209 13.50 4.73 14.71
CA SER A 209 12.75 3.82 13.83
C SER A 209 12.78 2.42 14.43
N ARG A 210 11.63 1.78 14.66
CA ARG A 210 11.56 0.50 15.39
C ARG A 210 10.91 -0.58 14.57
N LEU A 211 11.62 -1.69 14.38
CA LEU A 211 11.10 -2.89 13.73
C LEU A 211 10.50 -3.81 14.79
N HIS A 212 9.24 -4.18 14.59
CA HIS A 212 8.52 -5.12 15.43
C HIS A 212 8.10 -6.34 14.64
N ARG A 213 8.11 -7.51 15.28
CA ARG A 213 7.46 -8.73 14.82
C ARG A 213 6.13 -8.89 15.54
N VAL A 214 5.05 -9.05 14.80
CA VAL A 214 3.69 -9.27 15.30
C VAL A 214 3.23 -10.67 14.91
N ALA A 215 3.01 -11.53 15.90
CA ALA A 215 2.47 -12.86 15.67
C ALA A 215 0.99 -12.78 15.29
N LEU A 216 0.60 -13.55 14.26
CA LEU A 216 -0.78 -13.66 13.78
C LEU A 216 -1.41 -15.03 14.12
N ASP A 217 -0.82 -15.76 15.06
CA ASP A 217 -1.26 -17.06 15.55
C ASP A 217 -2.32 -16.97 16.68
N GLY A 218 -2.80 -15.76 16.96
CA GLY A 218 -3.77 -15.49 18.02
C GLY A 218 -3.15 -15.34 19.43
N SER A 219 -1.83 -15.45 19.57
CA SER A 219 -1.15 -15.23 20.86
C SER A 219 -1.13 -13.76 21.29
N GLY A 220 -1.32 -12.83 20.36
CA GLY A 220 -1.14 -11.40 20.59
C GLY A 220 0.30 -10.97 20.84
N ALA A 221 1.28 -11.84 20.57
CA ALA A 221 2.68 -11.54 20.80
C ALA A 221 3.21 -10.46 19.85
N VAL A 222 3.85 -9.43 20.42
CA VAL A 222 4.58 -8.38 19.71
C VAL A 222 5.96 -8.27 20.33
N ALA A 223 7.00 -8.34 19.50
CA ALA A 223 8.38 -8.19 19.95
C ALA A 223 9.08 -7.09 19.15
N GLU A 224 9.71 -6.14 19.83
CA GLU A 224 10.71 -5.26 19.19
C GLU A 224 11.94 -6.10 18.84
N ILE A 225 12.37 -6.03 17.58
CA ILE A 225 13.57 -6.74 17.09
C ILE A 225 14.78 -5.83 17.22
N VAL A 226 14.67 -4.64 16.65
CA VAL A 226 15.74 -3.64 16.65
C VAL A 226 15.11 -2.27 16.56
N ALA A 227 15.90 -1.28 16.94
CA ALA A 227 15.56 0.07 16.58
C ALA A 227 16.79 0.92 16.24
N ARG A 228 16.63 1.66 15.15
CA ARG A 228 17.63 2.37 14.37
C ARG A 228 17.41 3.89 14.51
N PRO A 229 18.33 4.74 14.04
CA PRO A 229 18.08 6.17 13.93
C PRO A 229 16.74 6.44 13.23
N ALA A 230 15.99 7.43 13.71
CA ALA A 230 14.71 7.76 13.10
C ALA A 230 14.86 8.25 11.66
N VAL A 231 13.90 7.85 10.84
CA VAL A 231 13.78 8.29 9.45
C VAL A 231 12.46 9.06 9.30
N GLN A 232 12.37 9.95 8.31
CA GLN A 232 11.12 10.68 8.09
C GLN A 232 10.09 9.81 7.40
N THR A 233 10.52 9.17 6.32
CA THR A 233 9.69 8.25 5.55
C THR A 233 10.52 7.01 5.26
N LEU A 234 9.92 5.85 5.42
CA LEU A 234 10.42 4.59 4.93
C LEU A 234 9.25 3.83 4.30
N ASP A 235 9.56 2.93 3.38
CA ASP A 235 8.60 2.06 2.70
C ASP A 235 9.28 0.76 2.31
N ALA A 236 8.57 -0.36 2.36
CA ALA A 236 9.09 -1.67 1.98
C ALA A 236 7.91 -2.58 1.66
N GLY A 237 8.13 -3.55 0.79
CA GLY A 237 7.09 -4.50 0.44
C GLY A 237 7.67 -5.86 0.12
N GLY A 238 6.97 -6.89 0.58
CA GLY A 238 7.24 -8.28 0.28
C GLY A 238 8.55 -8.84 0.82
N CYS A 239 8.55 -10.16 0.88
CA CYS A 239 9.70 -10.95 1.25
C CYS A 239 10.53 -11.28 0.00
N LEU A 240 11.77 -10.79 -0.09
CA LEU A 240 12.72 -11.25 -1.10
C LEU A 240 13.07 -12.68 -0.74
N THR A 241 12.41 -13.61 -1.41
CA THR A 241 12.89 -14.97 -1.47
C THR A 241 14.20 -14.97 -2.25
N VAL A 242 15.21 -15.71 -1.79
CA VAL A 242 16.08 -16.38 -2.75
C VAL A 242 15.15 -17.34 -3.48
N PRO A 243 15.08 -17.35 -4.82
CA PRO A 243 14.40 -18.45 -5.51
C PRO A 243 14.94 -19.73 -4.89
N ASP A 244 14.07 -20.63 -4.42
CA ASP A 244 14.57 -21.93 -3.98
C ASP A 244 15.50 -22.43 -5.08
N PRO A 245 16.74 -22.87 -4.76
CA PRO A 245 17.61 -23.46 -5.78
C PRO A 245 16.73 -24.47 -6.51
N PRO A 246 16.72 -24.48 -7.85
CA PRO A 246 15.79 -25.32 -8.60
C PRO A 246 15.86 -26.68 -7.95
N THR A 247 14.79 -27.08 -7.27
CA THR A 247 14.73 -28.41 -6.67
C THR A 247 15.11 -29.30 -7.80
N THR A 248 16.19 -30.06 -7.63
CA THR A 248 16.57 -31.09 -8.58
C THR A 248 15.45 -32.11 -8.55
N THR A 249 14.34 -31.78 -9.20
CA THR A 249 13.31 -32.69 -9.61
C THR A 249 14.09 -33.71 -10.40
N THR A 250 14.34 -34.85 -9.76
CA THR A 250 14.89 -36.01 -10.43
C THR A 250 14.00 -36.21 -11.64
N THR A 251 14.56 -35.99 -12.84
CA THR A 251 13.85 -36.24 -14.08
C THR A 251 13.29 -37.65 -13.96
N PRO A 252 11.95 -37.85 -13.92
CA PRO A 252 11.41 -39.18 -13.84
C PRO A 252 11.95 -39.94 -15.04
N THR A 253 12.56 -41.10 -14.78
CA THR A 253 12.98 -42.01 -15.85
C THR A 253 11.79 -42.19 -16.79
N PRO A 254 11.94 -41.99 -18.11
CA PRO A 254 10.81 -42.06 -19.03
C PRO A 254 10.16 -43.44 -18.90
N THR A 255 8.94 -43.46 -18.38
CA THR A 255 8.09 -44.65 -18.41
C THR A 255 7.89 -45.02 -19.88
N PRO A 256 8.09 -46.29 -20.29
CA PRO A 256 7.89 -46.70 -21.67
C PRO A 256 6.48 -46.32 -22.13
N THR A 257 6.42 -45.54 -23.21
CA THR A 257 5.16 -45.10 -23.83
C THR A 257 4.32 -46.33 -24.18
N PRO A 258 3.08 -46.47 -23.66
CA PRO A 258 2.21 -47.55 -24.09
C PRO A 258 1.93 -47.41 -25.59
N THR A 259 2.07 -48.51 -26.32
CA THR A 259 1.79 -48.59 -27.75
C THR A 259 0.35 -48.14 -28.01
N PRO A 260 0.11 -47.20 -28.94
CA PRO A 260 -1.24 -46.71 -29.21
C PRO A 260 -2.15 -47.85 -29.68
N THR A 261 -3.20 -48.12 -28.90
CA THR A 261 -4.31 -48.99 -29.30
C THR A 261 -5.00 -48.37 -30.51
N PRO A 262 -5.33 -49.13 -31.57
CA PRO A 262 -5.98 -48.59 -32.76
C PRO A 262 -7.32 -47.94 -32.39
N THR A 263 -7.44 -46.65 -32.72
CA THR A 263 -8.66 -45.86 -32.54
C THR A 263 -9.79 -46.44 -33.40
N PRO A 264 -10.99 -46.71 -32.83
CA PRO A 264 -12.12 -47.17 -33.62
C PRO A 264 -12.50 -46.12 -34.67
N THR A 265 -12.75 -46.58 -35.89
CA THR A 265 -13.15 -45.76 -37.03
C THR A 265 -14.47 -45.02 -36.71
N PRO A 266 -14.54 -43.69 -36.87
CA PRO A 266 -15.76 -42.95 -36.56
C PRO A 266 -16.90 -43.37 -37.50
N THR A 267 -18.03 -43.74 -36.90
CA THR A 267 -19.30 -43.97 -37.59
C THR A 267 -19.75 -42.66 -38.27
N PRO A 268 -20.20 -42.68 -39.54
CA PRO A 268 -20.59 -41.47 -40.25
C PRO A 268 -21.76 -40.77 -39.54
N THR A 269 -21.54 -39.49 -39.19
CA THR A 269 -22.54 -38.60 -38.62
C THR A 269 -23.64 -38.32 -39.66
N PRO A 270 -24.94 -38.40 -39.31
CA PRO A 270 -26.02 -38.08 -40.25
C PRO A 270 -25.94 -36.62 -40.69
N THR A 271 -26.10 -36.40 -42.00
CA THR A 271 -26.07 -35.09 -42.63
C THR A 271 -27.20 -34.21 -42.09
N PRO A 272 -26.95 -32.97 -41.65
CA PRO A 272 -28.00 -32.10 -41.15
C PRO A 272 -28.98 -31.73 -42.27
N THR A 273 -30.27 -31.88 -41.99
CA THR A 273 -31.38 -31.44 -42.83
C THR A 273 -31.34 -29.92 -42.99
N PRO A 274 -31.54 -29.37 -44.21
CA PRO A 274 -31.47 -27.93 -44.43
C PRO A 274 -32.56 -27.19 -43.64
N THR A 275 -32.13 -26.23 -42.83
CA THR A 275 -32.99 -25.30 -42.09
C THR A 275 -33.73 -24.39 -43.09
N PRO A 276 -35.05 -24.16 -42.95
CA PRO A 276 -35.79 -23.29 -43.84
C PRO A 276 -35.29 -21.84 -43.78
N THR A 277 -35.12 -21.24 -44.95
CA THR A 277 -34.69 -19.86 -45.13
C THR A 277 -35.70 -18.89 -44.49
N PRO A 278 -35.27 -17.94 -43.64
CA PRO A 278 -36.18 -16.96 -43.06
C PRO A 278 -36.78 -16.06 -44.16
N THR A 279 -38.09 -15.85 -44.07
CA THR A 279 -38.87 -14.97 -44.94
C THR A 279 -38.45 -13.51 -44.70
N PRO A 280 -38.27 -12.68 -45.74
CA PRO A 280 -37.83 -11.30 -45.57
C PRO A 280 -38.88 -10.47 -44.80
N THR A 281 -38.42 -9.82 -43.74
CA THR A 281 -39.18 -8.85 -42.95
C THR A 281 -39.47 -7.62 -43.80
N PRO A 282 -40.71 -7.07 -43.79
CA PRO A 282 -41.05 -5.89 -44.59
C PRO A 282 -40.27 -4.66 -44.12
N THR A 283 -39.72 -3.93 -45.08
CA THR A 283 -38.99 -2.67 -44.90
C THR A 283 -39.90 -1.61 -44.27
N PRO A 284 -39.48 -0.90 -43.21
CA PRO A 284 -40.27 0.18 -42.63
C PRO A 284 -40.48 1.32 -43.64
N THR A 285 -41.72 1.78 -43.73
CA THR A 285 -42.15 2.91 -44.56
C THR A 285 -41.53 4.21 -44.02
N PRO A 286 -41.01 5.11 -44.87
CA PRO A 286 -40.41 6.36 -44.40
C PRO A 286 -41.44 7.26 -43.71
N THR A 287 -41.11 7.71 -42.51
CA THR A 287 -41.86 8.68 -41.72
C THR A 287 -41.90 10.03 -42.44
N PRO A 288 -43.06 10.71 -42.55
CA PRO A 288 -43.16 12.00 -43.22
C PRO A 288 -42.33 13.08 -42.51
N THR A 289 -41.58 13.83 -43.30
CA THR A 289 -40.79 14.99 -42.88
C THR A 289 -41.71 16.06 -42.27
N PRO A 290 -41.41 16.62 -41.07
CA PRO A 290 -42.22 17.69 -40.49
C PRO A 290 -42.16 18.95 -41.37
N THR A 291 -43.34 19.51 -41.64
CA THR A 291 -43.54 20.77 -42.36
C THR A 291 -43.00 21.94 -41.52
N PRO A 292 -42.26 22.91 -42.11
CA PRO A 292 -41.74 24.05 -41.37
C PRO A 292 -42.87 24.95 -40.84
N THR A 293 -42.81 25.25 -39.54
CA THR A 293 -43.69 26.20 -38.85
C THR A 293 -43.44 27.63 -39.35
N PRO A 294 -44.48 28.42 -39.69
CA PRO A 294 -44.32 29.80 -40.14
C PRO A 294 -43.80 30.72 -39.01
N PRO A 295 -43.10 31.81 -39.35
CA PRO A 295 -42.55 32.74 -38.36
C PRO A 295 -43.67 33.52 -37.67
N THR A 296 -43.71 33.45 -36.33
CA THR A 296 -44.55 34.33 -35.51
C THR A 296 -43.98 35.75 -35.51
N THR A 297 -44.67 36.66 -36.18
CA THR A 297 -44.51 38.11 -36.05
C THR A 297 -44.75 38.52 -34.60
N ARG A 298 -43.70 39.00 -33.90
CA ARG A 298 -43.89 39.68 -32.61
C ARG A 298 -44.33 41.12 -32.88
N THR A 299 -45.52 41.45 -32.41
CA THR A 299 -45.97 42.83 -32.26
C THR A 299 -45.20 43.48 -31.11
N GLU A 300 -44.53 44.58 -31.44
CA GLU A 300 -43.79 45.46 -30.55
C GLU A 300 -44.76 46.08 -29.52
N THR A 301 -44.57 45.78 -28.23
CA THR A 301 -45.19 46.52 -27.12
C THR A 301 -44.08 47.27 -26.40
N THR A 302 -44.16 48.59 -26.52
CA THR A 302 -43.29 49.62 -25.94
C THR A 302 -43.30 49.58 -24.41
N LEU A 303 -42.12 49.47 -23.81
CA LEU A 303 -41.86 49.77 -22.39
C LEU A 303 -41.19 51.15 -22.28
N PRO A 304 -41.48 51.95 -21.22
CA PRO A 304 -40.91 53.29 -21.04
C PRO A 304 -39.45 53.24 -20.55
N PRO A 305 -38.69 54.35 -20.69
CA PRO A 305 -37.24 54.34 -20.53
C PRO A 305 -36.80 54.32 -19.06
N THR A 306 -35.87 53.43 -18.73
CA THR A 306 -35.01 53.56 -17.54
C THR A 306 -33.63 54.06 -17.95
N THR A 307 -33.18 55.08 -17.24
CA THR A 307 -32.00 55.90 -17.47
C THR A 307 -30.68 55.15 -17.29
N THR A 308 -29.81 55.31 -18.28
CA THR A 308 -28.41 54.88 -18.34
C THR A 308 -27.54 55.61 -17.31
N THR A 309 -26.73 54.88 -16.54
CA THR A 309 -25.50 55.41 -15.92
C THR A 309 -24.36 54.45 -16.25
N ALA A 310 -23.30 55.00 -16.84
CA ALA A 310 -22.17 54.31 -17.43
C ALA A 310 -21.21 53.71 -16.37
N PRO A 311 -20.47 52.62 -16.69
CA PRO A 311 -19.34 52.18 -15.88
C PRO A 311 -18.06 52.94 -16.28
N PRO A 312 -17.16 53.28 -15.33
CA PRO A 312 -15.85 53.83 -15.68
C PRO A 312 -14.84 52.74 -16.02
N THR A 313 -14.09 52.99 -17.09
CA THR A 313 -12.93 52.23 -17.59
C THR A 313 -11.73 52.34 -16.63
N LEU A 314 -11.12 51.21 -16.26
CA LEU A 314 -9.86 51.17 -15.51
C LEU A 314 -8.64 51.14 -16.46
N VAL A 315 -7.75 52.11 -16.27
CA VAL A 315 -6.43 52.29 -16.91
C VAL A 315 -5.35 51.62 -16.05
N PRO A 316 -4.26 51.06 -16.60
CA PRO A 316 -3.21 50.39 -15.81
C PRO A 316 -2.20 51.41 -15.25
N PRO A 317 -1.60 51.19 -14.06
CA PRO A 317 -0.52 52.04 -13.58
C PRO A 317 0.87 51.41 -13.74
N THR A 318 1.79 52.19 -14.31
CA THR A 318 3.24 52.04 -14.21
C THR A 318 3.81 52.73 -12.96
N THR A 319 4.75 52.04 -12.31
CA THR A 319 5.94 52.51 -11.57
C THR A 319 5.87 53.69 -10.59
N ARG A 320 6.25 53.39 -9.33
CA ARG A 320 7.47 53.87 -8.61
C ARG A 320 7.21 54.43 -7.20
N THR A 321 8.20 54.13 -6.34
CA THR A 321 8.71 54.85 -5.15
C THR A 321 8.19 54.47 -3.75
N SER A 322 9.14 54.02 -2.90
CA SER A 322 9.06 53.72 -1.46
C SER A 322 8.54 54.87 -0.60
N PRO A 323 8.05 54.60 0.63
CA PRO A 323 8.79 55.02 1.84
C PRO A 323 8.58 54.05 3.06
N PRO A 324 8.76 54.42 4.35
CA PRO A 324 9.87 53.92 5.18
C PRO A 324 9.44 53.13 6.44
N GLY A 325 10.43 52.57 7.15
CA GLY A 325 10.36 52.34 8.60
C GLY A 325 10.03 50.92 9.05
N VAL A 326 11.06 50.09 9.21
CA VAL A 326 10.98 48.79 9.90
C VAL A 326 11.14 49.03 11.41
N PRO A 327 10.24 48.55 12.29
CA PRO A 327 10.55 48.47 13.71
C PRO A 327 11.47 47.27 13.95
N LEU A 328 12.59 47.54 14.63
CA LEU A 328 13.58 46.55 15.03
C LEU A 328 12.96 45.49 15.94
N VAL A 329 13.08 44.22 15.56
CA VAL A 329 12.83 43.07 16.42
C VAL A 329 13.99 42.96 17.42
N PRO A 330 13.75 42.76 18.73
CA PRO A 330 14.84 42.59 19.68
C PRO A 330 15.54 41.26 19.42
N VAL A 331 16.85 41.33 19.18
CA VAL A 331 17.76 40.20 19.12
C VAL A 331 17.84 39.60 20.52
N VAL A 332 17.38 38.36 20.68
CA VAL A 332 17.64 37.55 21.87
C VAL A 332 19.11 37.14 21.82
N PRO A 333 19.93 37.41 22.86
CA PRO A 333 21.32 36.97 22.88
C PRO A 333 21.39 35.44 22.95
N PRO A 334 22.43 34.80 22.36
CA PRO A 334 22.65 33.37 22.54
C PRO A 334 22.87 33.09 24.03
N GLY A 335 22.17 32.08 24.55
CA GLY A 335 22.38 31.58 25.91
C GLY A 335 23.82 31.10 26.11
N PRO A 336 24.30 31.03 27.37
CA PRO A 336 25.64 30.54 27.66
C PRO A 336 25.81 29.09 27.15
N PRO A 337 27.04 28.70 26.78
CA PRO A 337 27.31 27.34 26.34
C PRO A 337 26.93 26.35 27.45
N LEU A 338 26.23 25.28 27.07
CA LEU A 338 25.95 24.15 27.96
C LEU A 338 27.28 23.57 28.43
N LEU A 339 27.41 23.41 29.75
CA LEU A 339 28.54 22.71 30.37
C LEU A 339 28.63 21.28 29.79
N PRO A 340 29.85 20.75 29.58
CA PRO A 340 30.01 19.35 29.19
C PRO A 340 29.40 18.43 30.27
N PRO A 341 28.81 17.29 29.89
CA PRO A 341 28.29 16.34 30.85
C PRO A 341 29.41 15.87 31.79
N GLU A 342 29.11 15.80 33.09
CA GLU A 342 30.02 15.23 34.09
C GLU A 342 30.40 13.79 33.69
N PRO A 343 31.67 13.37 33.87
CA PRO A 343 32.06 11.99 33.67
C PRO A 343 31.32 11.09 34.68
N PRO A 344 30.90 9.88 34.28
CA PRO A 344 30.25 8.96 35.19
C PRO A 344 31.18 8.59 36.36
N LEU A 345 30.62 8.53 37.56
CA LEU A 345 31.30 8.07 38.76
C LEU A 345 31.88 6.66 38.54
N PRO A 346 33.07 6.35 39.09
CA PRO A 346 33.62 5.01 39.00
C PRO A 346 32.71 4.01 39.72
N VAL A 347 32.34 2.95 39.00
CA VAL A 347 31.65 1.78 39.55
C VAL A 347 32.58 1.11 40.56
N PRO A 348 32.13 0.80 41.80
CA PRO A 348 32.94 0.03 42.72
C PRO A 348 33.09 -1.41 42.20
N ASP A 349 34.34 -1.83 41.98
CA ASP A 349 34.71 -3.23 41.81
C ASP A 349 34.33 -4.01 43.07
N GLY A 350 33.59 -5.09 42.89
CA GLY A 350 33.41 -6.09 43.95
C GLY A 350 32.01 -6.68 44.02
N ALA A 351 31.70 -7.58 43.10
CA ALA A 351 30.75 -8.66 43.35
C ALA A 351 31.19 -9.91 42.59
N THR A 352 31.79 -10.84 43.34
CA THR A 352 32.03 -12.22 42.96
C THR A 352 30.71 -12.86 42.49
N PRO A 353 30.67 -13.57 41.35
CA PRO A 353 29.45 -14.27 40.95
C PRO A 353 29.21 -15.47 41.89
N PRO A 354 27.95 -15.84 42.20
CA PRO A 354 27.67 -17.05 42.96
C PRO A 354 27.90 -18.29 42.09
N GLU A 355 28.45 -19.29 42.75
CA GLU A 355 28.78 -20.62 42.25
C GLU A 355 27.51 -21.36 41.80
N GLU A 356 27.55 -21.93 40.59
CA GLU A 356 26.48 -22.71 39.97
C GLU A 356 26.40 -24.10 40.64
N PRO A 357 25.20 -24.60 41.02
CA PRO A 357 25.07 -25.95 41.58
C PRO A 357 25.17 -27.01 40.47
N PRO A 358 25.66 -28.22 40.79
CA PRO A 358 25.92 -29.25 39.78
C PRO A 358 24.62 -29.82 39.21
N ALA A 359 24.68 -30.19 37.92
CA ALA A 359 23.60 -30.82 37.18
C ALA A 359 23.22 -32.19 37.77
N GLU A 360 21.94 -32.38 38.10
CA GLU A 360 21.36 -33.70 38.36
C GLU A 360 21.00 -34.39 37.04
N GLU A 361 21.57 -35.58 36.83
CA GLU A 361 21.18 -36.51 35.77
C GLU A 361 19.72 -36.96 35.96
N SER A 362 18.88 -36.76 34.93
CA SER A 362 17.60 -37.45 34.82
C SER A 362 17.75 -38.79 34.10
N PRO A 363 17.02 -39.84 34.51
CA PRO A 363 17.12 -41.16 33.90
C PRO A 363 16.42 -41.21 32.53
N ALA A 364 16.96 -42.05 31.66
CA ALA A 364 16.44 -42.32 30.32
C ALA A 364 15.00 -42.86 30.36
N GLU A 365 14.12 -42.23 29.59
CA GLU A 365 12.75 -42.70 29.33
C GLU A 365 12.71 -43.45 28.00
N GLU A 366 12.13 -44.65 28.04
CA GLU A 366 12.01 -45.65 26.99
C GLU A 366 10.98 -45.21 25.92
N PRO A 367 11.17 -45.52 24.61
CA PRO A 367 10.28 -45.00 23.57
C PRO A 367 8.95 -45.78 23.51
N PRO A 368 7.80 -45.12 23.28
CA PRO A 368 6.56 -45.84 23.03
C PRO A 368 6.46 -46.31 21.56
N ALA A 369 5.72 -47.40 21.40
CA ALA A 369 5.54 -48.20 20.20
C ALA A 369 4.84 -47.47 19.03
N GLU A 370 5.16 -47.93 17.82
CA GLU A 370 4.54 -47.55 16.54
C GLU A 370 3.01 -47.72 16.57
N GLU A 371 2.28 -46.66 16.25
CA GLU A 371 0.86 -46.71 15.89
C GLU A 371 0.68 -46.19 14.45
N SER A 372 -0.07 -46.96 13.64
CA SER A 372 -0.31 -46.75 12.21
C SER A 372 -0.96 -45.39 11.89
N PRO A 373 -0.70 -44.81 10.70
CA PRO A 373 -1.26 -43.51 10.34
C PRO A 373 -2.76 -43.61 10.04
N ALA A 374 -3.56 -42.89 10.83
CA ALA A 374 -4.93 -42.57 10.51
C ALA A 374 -5.00 -41.60 9.31
N GLU A 375 -5.94 -41.88 8.42
CA GLU A 375 -6.23 -41.17 7.18
C GLU A 375 -6.61 -39.70 7.43
N THR A 376 -5.77 -38.77 6.97
CA THR A 376 -6.06 -37.33 7.00
C THR A 376 -7.11 -36.99 5.93
N PRO A 377 -8.22 -36.31 6.24
CA PRO A 377 -9.17 -35.86 5.22
C PRO A 377 -8.52 -34.77 4.34
N PRO A 378 -8.89 -34.66 3.05
CA PRO A 378 -8.23 -33.73 2.13
C PRO A 378 -8.46 -32.28 2.57
N ALA A 379 -7.38 -31.52 2.57
CA ALA A 379 -7.38 -30.08 2.79
C ALA A 379 -8.34 -29.41 1.80
N THR A 380 -9.34 -28.69 2.32
CA THR A 380 -10.08 -27.70 1.55
C THR A 380 -9.09 -26.68 0.98
N GLU A 381 -8.96 -26.69 -0.33
CA GLU A 381 -8.22 -25.71 -1.11
C GLU A 381 -8.77 -24.31 -0.77
N LYS A 382 -8.04 -23.56 0.07
CA LYS A 382 -8.32 -22.15 0.31
C LYS A 382 -8.16 -21.43 -1.01
N THR A 383 -9.28 -21.09 -1.64
CA THR A 383 -9.31 -20.33 -2.89
C THR A 383 -8.57 -19.01 -2.67
N ARG A 384 -7.40 -18.83 -3.31
CA ARG A 384 -6.70 -17.54 -3.32
C ARG A 384 -7.62 -16.48 -3.91
N LEU A 385 -7.69 -15.33 -3.25
CA LEU A 385 -8.44 -14.17 -3.73
C LEU A 385 -7.80 -13.65 -5.02
N ARG A 386 -8.45 -13.87 -6.17
CA ARG A 386 -8.01 -13.36 -7.48
C ARG A 386 -8.66 -12.00 -7.71
N LEU A 387 -7.86 -10.98 -7.99
CA LEU A 387 -8.38 -9.64 -8.32
C LEU A 387 -9.26 -9.71 -9.59
N PRO A 388 -10.42 -9.01 -9.62
CA PRO A 388 -11.34 -9.07 -10.75
C PRO A 388 -10.72 -8.48 -12.02
N GLU A 389 -11.03 -9.09 -13.17
CA GLU A 389 -10.67 -8.53 -14.46
C GLU A 389 -11.48 -7.25 -14.74
N PRO A 390 -10.84 -6.21 -15.27
CA PRO A 390 -11.46 -4.89 -15.40
C PRO A 390 -12.40 -4.78 -16.60
N ARG A 391 -13.52 -4.07 -16.41
CA ARG A 391 -14.50 -3.71 -17.46
C ARG A 391 -14.26 -2.27 -17.95
N ALA A 392 -14.33 -2.07 -19.26
CA ALA A 392 -13.84 -0.89 -19.98
C ALA A 392 -14.60 0.45 -19.78
N GLU A 393 -15.63 0.55 -18.93
CA GLU A 393 -16.54 1.72 -18.91
C GLU A 393 -16.35 2.73 -17.75
N GLN A 394 -15.47 2.49 -16.77
CA GLN A 394 -15.46 3.29 -15.53
C GLN A 394 -14.62 4.60 -15.57
N VAL A 395 -13.87 4.87 -16.64
CA VAL A 395 -12.85 5.95 -16.65
C VAL A 395 -13.45 7.37 -16.64
N THR A 396 -14.64 7.56 -17.19
CA THR A 396 -15.30 8.88 -17.24
C THR A 396 -15.95 9.28 -15.91
N ASP A 397 -16.44 8.32 -15.13
CA ASP A 397 -17.04 8.58 -13.81
C ASP A 397 -15.99 8.94 -12.74
N LEU A 398 -14.76 8.43 -12.89
CA LEU A 398 -13.61 8.76 -12.03
C LEU A 398 -13.31 10.27 -11.97
N GLN A 399 -13.40 10.97 -13.10
CA GLN A 399 -13.09 12.40 -13.20
C GLN A 399 -14.10 13.29 -12.48
N LEU A 400 -15.37 12.88 -12.45
CA LEU A 400 -16.45 13.62 -11.80
C LEU A 400 -16.40 13.45 -10.28
N ASN A 401 -16.11 12.23 -9.81
CA ASN A 401 -16.09 11.91 -8.38
C ASN A 401 -14.93 12.61 -7.61
N VAL A 402 -13.76 12.76 -8.25
CA VAL A 402 -12.59 13.47 -7.67
C VAL A 402 -12.88 14.96 -7.39
N ARG A 403 -13.72 15.61 -8.21
CA ARG A 403 -14.09 17.01 -8.00
C ARG A 403 -14.99 17.20 -6.79
N ASP A 404 -15.93 16.29 -6.57
CA ASP A 404 -16.83 16.35 -5.42
C ASP A 404 -16.10 15.98 -4.12
N GLN A 405 -15.12 15.09 -4.15
CA GLN A 405 -14.30 14.77 -2.98
C GLN A 405 -13.38 15.92 -2.54
N ARG A 406 -12.84 16.72 -3.48
CA ARG A 406 -12.12 17.95 -3.13
C ARG A 406 -12.99 18.96 -2.40
N ARG A 407 -14.29 19.00 -2.71
CA ARG A 407 -15.24 19.92 -2.05
C ARG A 407 -15.56 19.45 -0.64
N TRP A 408 -15.79 18.15 -0.43
CA TRP A 408 -16.07 17.61 0.90
C TRP A 408 -14.84 17.58 1.82
N GLY A 409 -13.65 17.28 1.30
CA GLY A 409 -12.39 17.33 2.06
C GLY A 409 -12.06 18.72 2.59
N LEU A 410 -12.30 19.77 1.78
CA LEU A 410 -12.11 21.16 2.22
C LEU A 410 -13.08 21.55 3.34
N VAL A 411 -14.34 21.10 3.25
CA VAL A 411 -15.36 21.35 4.29
C VAL A 411 -14.96 20.69 5.62
N ALA A 412 -14.46 19.45 5.59
CA ALA A 412 -14.00 18.75 6.79
C ALA A 412 -12.83 19.47 7.48
N ILE A 413 -11.84 19.96 6.72
CA ILE A 413 -10.70 20.72 7.25
C ILE A 413 -11.18 22.02 7.93
N ILE A 414 -12.11 22.75 7.30
CA ILE A 414 -12.68 23.99 7.86
C ILE A 414 -13.39 23.70 9.19
N LEU A 415 -14.16 22.61 9.27
CA LEU A 415 -14.86 22.21 10.49
C LEU A 415 -13.91 21.85 11.64
N ILE A 416 -12.81 21.13 11.33
CA ILE A 416 -11.79 20.75 12.33
C ILE A 416 -11.08 21.99 12.87
N LEU A 417 -10.70 22.93 11.99
CA LEU A 417 -10.05 24.19 12.40
C LEU A 417 -10.98 25.07 13.24
N ALA A 418 -12.27 25.14 12.89
CA ALA A 418 -13.27 25.88 13.65
C ALA A 418 -13.51 25.28 15.05
N ALA A 419 -13.60 23.95 15.15
CA ALA A 419 -13.72 23.26 16.43
C ALA A 419 -12.49 23.48 17.33
N GLY A 420 -11.28 23.44 16.75
CA GLY A 420 -10.04 23.73 17.48
C GLY A 420 -9.94 25.18 17.98
N ALA A 421 -10.45 26.14 17.21
CA ALA A 421 -10.50 27.55 17.62
C ALA A 421 -11.49 27.78 18.78
N LEU A 422 -12.68 27.15 18.71
CA LEU A 422 -13.70 27.22 19.77
C LEU A 422 -13.21 26.57 21.08
N ALA A 423 -12.52 25.42 20.99
CA ALA A 423 -11.94 24.76 22.16
C ALA A 423 -10.86 25.64 22.85
N ARG A 424 -9.99 26.30 22.08
CA ARG A 424 -9.00 27.25 22.63
C ARG A 424 -9.66 28.49 23.24
N GLN A 425 -10.75 28.97 22.66
CA GLN A 425 -11.48 30.12 23.18
C GLN A 425 -12.22 29.79 24.49
N ALA A 426 -12.77 28.57 24.62
CA ALA A 426 -13.38 28.09 25.86
C ALA A 426 -12.34 27.87 26.97
N ALA A 427 -11.15 27.37 26.64
CA ALA A 427 -10.05 27.17 27.60
C ALA A 427 -9.47 28.49 28.14
N ARG A 428 -9.54 29.60 27.37
CA ARG A 428 -9.09 30.93 27.81
C ARG A 428 -10.11 31.69 28.67
N ARG A 429 -11.34 31.19 28.77
CA ARG A 429 -12.44 31.79 29.55
C ARG A 429 -12.69 31.10 30.89
N ARG A 430 -12.01 29.99 31.16
CA ARG A 430 -11.89 29.35 32.46
C ARG A 430 -10.56 29.78 33.07
#